data_AF-A0A7W3PMY8-F1
#
_entry.id   AF-A0A7W3PMY8-F1
#
_cell.length_a   1.000
_cell.length_b   1.000
_cell.length_c   1.000
_cell.angle_alpha   90.00
_cell.angle_beta   90.00
_cell.angle_gamma   90.00
#
_symmetry.space_group_name_H-M   'P 1'
#
loop_
_entity.id
_entity.type
_entity.pdbx_description
1 polymer ?
#
loop_
_entity_poly.entity_id
_entity_poly.type
_entity_poly.pdbx_seq_one_letter_code
_entity_poly.pdbx_strand_id
1 'polypeptide(L)'
;MSDQNNNDADVAIESPANAVGPSESTGSRPEVPEESRWNRALREITTGNVAISFLAVILALIVGAVMIAATDENVQEAAGYFFARPLDTLAAIWTSVAGAYGAFFRGSIYNVYADDFAAGIRPLTETLTFATPLIAAGLGVALAFRVGMFNIGGRGQMLVASAAAGWVAFAVDLPWGIHMIVALLAGLVAGAAWAGIAGLLKARTGAHEVIVTIMLNYIAFYLISWMLRTPGLLQAPGSSNPKTPAMAETAVFPELLGSSYNLHFGFILALLSVAVVWWILNRSALGFQFE
;
A
#
# COMPACT_ATOMS: atom_id res chain seq x y z
N MET A 1 -12.70 42.87 -50.77
CA MET A 1 -12.55 43.13 -52.22
C MET A 1 -11.12 42.75 -52.60
N SER A 2 -10.98 41.73 -53.46
CA SER A 2 -9.84 41.36 -54.34
C SER A 2 -8.44 41.23 -53.71
N ASP A 3 -7.90 40.02 -53.53
CA ASP A 3 -7.23 39.14 -54.53
C ASP A 3 -5.88 39.67 -55.06
N GLN A 4 -4.81 38.88 -54.87
CA GLN A 4 -3.74 38.52 -55.83
C GLN A 4 -2.54 37.90 -55.06
N ASN A 5 -2.06 36.67 -55.29
CA ASN A 5 -1.39 36.06 -56.47
C ASN A 5 0.08 35.77 -56.06
N ASN A 6 0.46 34.55 -55.70
CA ASN A 6 1.03 33.46 -56.51
C ASN A 6 2.49 33.66 -57.00
N ASN A 7 3.29 32.60 -56.78
CA ASN A 7 4.48 32.12 -57.48
C ASN A 7 5.88 32.74 -57.29
N ASP A 8 6.84 31.81 -57.15
CA ASP A 8 8.23 31.72 -57.68
C ASP A 8 9.19 31.25 -56.55
N ALA A 9 9.69 30.01 -56.51
CA ALA A 9 10.59 29.28 -57.43
C ALA A 9 12.00 29.89 -57.54
N ASP A 10 13.00 29.00 -57.46
CA ASP A 10 14.45 29.18 -57.62
C ASP A 10 15.18 29.84 -56.43
N VAL A 11 16.39 29.46 -56.00
CA VAL A 11 17.58 28.98 -56.73
C VAL A 11 18.46 28.16 -55.76
N ALA A 12 19.01 27.03 -56.23
CA ALA A 12 20.12 26.32 -55.60
C ALA A 12 21.46 26.96 -55.99
N ILE A 13 22.41 27.18 -55.06
CA ILE A 13 23.84 27.37 -55.39
C ILE A 13 24.75 26.67 -54.37
N GLU A 14 25.79 26.08 -54.95
CA GLU A 14 26.83 25.17 -54.47
C GLU A 14 27.73 25.68 -53.33
N SER A 15 28.39 24.70 -52.72
CA SER A 15 29.53 24.80 -51.80
C SER A 15 30.77 25.39 -52.49
N PRO A 16 31.70 25.98 -51.72
CA PRO A 16 33.10 25.61 -51.93
C PRO A 16 33.89 25.35 -50.65
N ALA A 17 34.83 24.42 -50.78
CA ALA A 17 35.81 24.02 -49.78
C ALA A 17 36.99 25.01 -49.66
N ASN A 18 37.65 24.91 -48.50
CA ASN A 18 39.00 25.34 -48.14
C ASN A 18 39.29 26.81 -47.80
N ALA A 19 39.36 27.07 -46.49
CA ALA A 19 40.37 27.96 -45.91
C ALA A 19 40.95 27.28 -44.65
N VAL A 20 42.26 27.04 -44.65
CA VAL A 20 43.03 26.47 -43.54
C VAL A 20 43.76 27.60 -42.79
N GLY A 21 43.66 27.58 -41.46
CA GLY A 21 44.64 28.14 -40.52
C GLY A 21 44.01 28.68 -39.22
N PRO A 22 44.73 28.79 -38.09
CA PRO A 22 45.92 28.08 -37.62
C PRO A 22 45.62 27.20 -36.36
N SER A 23 46.62 26.45 -35.90
CA SER A 23 46.56 25.49 -34.79
C SER A 23 45.90 26.02 -33.50
N GLU A 24 44.74 25.46 -33.15
CA GLU A 24 44.28 25.45 -31.75
C GLU A 24 44.65 24.12 -31.12
N SER A 25 45.37 24.23 -30.00
CA SER A 25 45.84 23.15 -29.16
C SER A 25 44.77 22.07 -28.97
N THR A 26 45.16 20.82 -29.22
CA THR A 26 44.52 19.65 -28.62
C THR A 26 44.67 19.75 -27.10
N GLY A 27 43.81 20.54 -26.48
CA GLY A 27 43.51 20.43 -25.06
C GLY A 27 42.92 19.04 -24.88
N SER A 28 43.69 18.17 -24.25
CA SER A 28 43.22 16.88 -23.76
C SER A 28 41.89 17.11 -23.04
N ARG A 29 40.79 16.61 -23.63
CA ARG A 29 39.56 16.43 -22.87
C ARG A 29 39.97 15.62 -21.63
N PRO A 30 39.64 16.05 -20.40
CA PRO A 30 39.91 15.21 -19.26
C PRO A 30 39.21 13.88 -19.51
N GLU A 31 39.98 12.81 -19.66
CA GLU A 31 39.45 11.45 -19.68
C GLU A 31 38.67 11.28 -18.38
N VAL A 32 37.35 11.23 -18.49
CA VAL A 32 36.50 10.84 -17.37
C VAL A 32 36.99 9.45 -16.96
N PRO A 33 37.52 9.25 -15.74
CA PRO A 33 38.07 7.96 -15.35
C PRO A 33 37.01 6.89 -15.60
N GLU A 34 37.34 5.84 -16.36
CA GLU A 34 36.40 4.73 -16.57
C GLU A 34 36.00 4.18 -15.20
N GLU A 35 34.75 4.41 -14.80
CA GLU A 35 34.23 3.87 -13.55
C GLU A 35 34.43 2.36 -13.58
N SER A 36 35.18 1.85 -12.59
CA SER A 36 35.42 0.41 -12.40
C SER A 36 34.11 -0.33 -12.58
N ARG A 37 34.11 -1.39 -13.40
CA ARG A 37 32.92 -2.20 -13.70
C ARG A 37 32.17 -2.64 -12.43
N TRP A 38 32.89 -2.79 -11.33
CA TRP A 38 32.35 -3.04 -9.99
C TRP A 38 31.59 -1.87 -9.39
N ASN A 39 32.07 -0.64 -9.54
CA ASN A 39 31.36 0.56 -9.09
C ASN A 39 30.09 0.78 -9.90
N ARG A 40 30.13 0.50 -11.22
CA ARG A 40 28.95 0.57 -12.09
C ARG A 40 27.93 -0.51 -11.73
N ALA A 41 28.36 -1.74 -11.51
CA ALA A 41 27.50 -2.84 -11.07
C ALA A 41 26.91 -2.58 -9.67
N LEU A 42 27.70 -2.08 -8.72
CA LEU A 42 27.22 -1.69 -7.40
C LEU A 42 26.20 -0.56 -7.48
N ARG A 43 26.40 0.40 -8.39
CA ARG A 43 25.47 1.50 -8.61
C ARG A 43 24.18 1.03 -9.27
N GLU A 44 24.23 0.16 -10.27
CA GLU A 44 23.04 -0.45 -10.88
C GLU A 44 22.28 -1.38 -9.92
N ILE A 45 23.00 -2.12 -9.07
CA ILE A 45 22.39 -2.91 -8.00
C ILE A 45 21.73 -1.97 -6.99
N THR A 46 22.39 -0.90 -6.54
CA THR A 46 21.81 0.03 -5.56
C THR A 46 20.73 0.95 -6.12
N THR A 47 20.67 1.19 -7.43
CA THR A 47 19.60 1.97 -8.08
C THR A 47 18.43 1.12 -8.53
N GLY A 48 18.52 -0.21 -8.47
CA GLY A 48 17.40 -1.11 -8.77
C GLY A 48 16.30 -1.02 -7.70
N ASN A 49 15.05 -0.76 -8.12
CA ASN A 49 13.87 -0.67 -7.24
C ASN A 49 13.71 -1.91 -6.32
N VAL A 50 14.09 -3.09 -6.83
CA VAL A 50 14.06 -4.36 -6.09
C VAL A 50 15.14 -4.45 -5.02
N ALA A 51 16.37 -4.03 -5.34
CA ALA A 51 17.48 -4.09 -4.39
C ALA A 51 17.29 -3.10 -3.24
N ILE A 52 16.76 -1.90 -3.52
CA ILE A 52 16.37 -0.94 -2.48
C ILE A 52 15.33 -1.56 -1.55
N SER A 53 14.30 -2.21 -2.10
CA SER A 53 13.26 -2.89 -1.32
C SER A 53 13.84 -4.00 -0.44
N PHE A 54 14.75 -4.82 -1.00
CA PHE A 54 15.40 -5.90 -0.26
C PHE A 54 16.33 -5.37 0.84
N LEU A 55 17.16 -4.36 0.56
CA LEU A 55 18.01 -3.70 1.55
C LEU A 55 17.17 -3.06 2.66
N ALA A 56 16.03 -2.45 2.32
CA ALA A 56 15.12 -1.88 3.32
C ALA A 56 14.59 -2.95 4.28
N VAL A 57 14.22 -4.13 3.77
CA VAL A 57 13.80 -5.26 4.60
C VAL A 57 14.94 -5.75 5.49
N ILE A 58 16.15 -5.93 4.96
CA ILE A 58 17.31 -6.33 5.75
C ILE A 58 17.61 -5.30 6.84
N LEU A 59 17.61 -4.01 6.49
CA LEU A 59 17.87 -2.94 7.45
C LEU A 59 16.81 -2.91 8.55
N ALA A 60 15.53 -3.09 8.19
CA ALA A 60 14.44 -3.18 9.17
C ALA A 60 14.62 -4.38 10.12
N LEU A 61 15.06 -5.52 9.61
CA LEU A 61 15.42 -6.66 10.46
C LEU A 61 16.61 -6.33 11.35
N ILE A 62 17.69 -5.73 10.85
CA ILE A 62 18.84 -5.37 11.69
C ILE A 62 18.43 -4.41 12.81
N VAL A 63 17.66 -3.36 12.48
CA VAL A 63 17.15 -2.41 13.47
C VAL A 63 16.24 -3.11 14.49
N GLY A 64 15.38 -4.01 14.04
CA GLY A 64 14.55 -4.84 14.91
C GLY A 64 15.38 -5.72 15.85
N ALA A 65 16.43 -6.35 15.36
CA ALA A 65 17.32 -7.19 16.15
C ALA A 65 18.05 -6.39 17.23
N VAL A 66 18.53 -5.18 16.88
CA VAL A 66 19.13 -4.24 17.84
C VAL A 66 18.10 -3.83 18.89
N MET A 67 16.86 -3.53 18.48
CA MET A 67 15.79 -3.15 19.42
C MET A 67 15.46 -4.30 20.37
N ILE A 68 15.30 -5.53 19.86
CA ILE A 68 15.05 -6.74 20.66
C ILE A 68 16.16 -6.93 21.68
N ALA A 69 17.43 -6.93 21.23
CA ALA A 69 18.59 -7.07 22.09
C ALA A 69 18.67 -5.96 23.15
N ALA A 70 18.36 -4.71 22.79
CA ALA A 70 18.39 -3.59 23.73
C ALA A 70 17.28 -3.67 24.79
N THR A 71 16.15 -4.31 24.49
CA THR A 71 15.01 -4.43 25.40
C THR A 71 14.96 -5.72 26.22
N ASP A 72 15.81 -6.70 25.90
CA ASP A 72 15.83 -7.99 26.59
C ASP A 72 16.55 -7.91 27.94
N GLU A 73 15.86 -8.32 29.01
CA GLU A 73 16.39 -8.26 30.38
C GLU A 73 17.69 -9.08 30.55
N ASN A 74 17.77 -10.26 29.91
CA ASN A 74 18.96 -11.12 30.01
C ASN A 74 20.16 -10.50 29.28
N VAL A 75 19.91 -9.83 28.15
CA VAL A 75 20.94 -9.10 27.43
C VAL A 75 21.44 -7.91 28.24
N GLN A 76 20.54 -7.16 28.87
CA GLN A 76 20.90 -6.03 29.73
C GLN A 76 21.74 -6.46 30.94
N GLU A 77 21.36 -7.56 31.59
CA GLU A 77 22.13 -8.14 32.70
C GLU A 77 23.52 -8.60 32.23
N ALA A 78 23.58 -9.35 31.12
CA ALA A 78 24.83 -9.84 30.56
C ALA A 78 25.75 -8.71 30.06
N ALA A 79 25.20 -7.59 29.60
CA ALA A 79 25.97 -6.43 29.18
C ALA A 79 26.68 -5.73 30.37
N GLY A 80 26.11 -5.82 31.58
CA GLY A 80 26.69 -5.23 32.79
C GLY A 80 28.06 -5.79 33.17
N TYR A 81 28.37 -7.02 32.79
CA TYR A 81 29.66 -7.67 33.01
C TYR A 81 30.38 -8.07 31.70
N PHE A 82 30.08 -7.37 30.60
CA PHE A 82 30.61 -7.68 29.26
C PHE A 82 32.14 -7.86 29.23
N PHE A 83 32.90 -6.99 29.91
CA PHE A 83 34.36 -7.08 29.92
C PHE A 83 34.91 -8.26 30.73
N ALA A 84 34.10 -8.88 31.61
CA ALA A 84 34.47 -10.08 32.35
C ALA A 84 34.15 -11.36 31.56
N ARG A 85 33.00 -11.39 30.86
CA ARG A 85 32.53 -12.55 30.09
C ARG A 85 31.76 -12.10 28.83
N PRO A 86 32.45 -11.69 27.76
CA PRO A 86 31.79 -11.12 26.58
C PRO A 86 30.94 -12.13 25.81
N LEU A 87 31.25 -13.43 25.93
CA LEU A 87 30.50 -14.50 25.27
C LEU A 87 29.07 -14.64 25.82
N ASP A 88 28.85 -14.37 27.10
CA ASP A 88 27.53 -14.49 27.73
C ASP A 88 26.57 -13.44 27.14
N THR A 89 27.05 -12.21 26.92
CA THR A 89 26.28 -11.15 26.26
C THR A 89 25.95 -11.49 24.80
N LEU A 90 26.93 -12.00 24.04
CA LEU A 90 26.68 -12.40 22.64
C LEU A 90 25.70 -13.58 22.53
N ALA A 91 25.79 -14.55 23.44
CA ALA A 91 24.86 -15.67 23.50
C ALA A 91 23.45 -15.25 23.90
N ALA A 92 23.32 -14.32 24.86
CA ALA A 92 22.04 -13.73 25.24
C ALA A 92 21.39 -12.99 24.06
N ILE A 93 22.17 -12.16 23.35
CA ILE A 93 21.71 -11.45 22.13
C ILE A 93 21.21 -12.46 21.10
N TRP A 94 22.01 -13.49 20.80
CA TRP A 94 21.63 -14.51 19.83
C TRP A 94 20.34 -15.21 20.22
N THR A 95 20.22 -15.64 21.48
CA THR A 95 19.05 -16.37 21.98
C THR A 95 17.78 -15.49 21.91
N SER A 96 17.88 -14.23 22.32
CA SER A 96 16.77 -13.28 22.28
C SER A 96 16.33 -12.99 20.83
N VAL A 97 17.26 -12.60 19.96
CA VAL A 97 16.97 -12.25 18.56
C VAL A 97 16.47 -13.47 17.76
N ALA A 98 17.16 -14.61 17.85
CA ALA A 98 16.74 -15.83 17.15
C ALA A 98 15.41 -16.36 17.69
N GLY A 99 15.18 -16.28 19.01
CA GLY A 99 13.92 -16.65 19.63
C GLY A 99 12.75 -15.78 19.16
N ALA A 100 12.95 -14.46 19.14
CA ALA A 100 11.96 -13.48 18.67
C ALA A 100 11.63 -13.67 17.18
N TYR A 101 12.63 -13.79 16.31
CA TYR A 101 12.37 -14.04 14.88
C TYR A 101 11.79 -15.42 14.62
N GLY A 102 12.20 -16.44 15.37
CA GLY A 102 11.58 -17.75 15.33
C GLY A 102 10.10 -17.69 15.71
N ALA A 103 9.76 -16.96 16.78
CA ALA A 103 8.38 -16.73 17.19
C ALA A 103 7.57 -15.94 16.14
N PHE A 104 8.17 -14.88 15.57
CA PHE A 104 7.55 -14.10 14.50
C PHE A 104 7.26 -14.96 13.27
N PHE A 105 8.23 -15.74 12.81
CA PHE A 105 8.06 -16.65 11.66
C PHE A 105 6.97 -17.69 11.93
N ARG A 106 6.96 -18.29 13.12
CA ARG A 106 5.92 -19.25 13.54
C ARG A 106 4.53 -18.62 13.60
N GLY A 107 4.44 -17.38 14.08
CA GLY A 107 3.18 -16.66 14.25
C GLY A 107 2.62 -16.03 12.98
N SER A 108 3.43 -15.89 11.91
CA SER A 108 3.01 -15.20 10.67
C SER A 108 3.12 -16.04 9.40
N ILE A 109 4.01 -17.04 9.35
CA ILE A 109 4.29 -17.81 8.13
C ILE A 109 4.00 -19.29 8.35
N TYR A 110 4.74 -19.97 9.21
CA TYR A 110 4.57 -21.42 9.36
C TYR A 110 4.88 -21.90 10.76
N ASN A 111 3.89 -22.53 11.40
CA ASN A 111 4.07 -23.14 12.72
C ASN A 111 4.75 -24.51 12.59
N VAL A 112 6.06 -24.54 12.82
CA VAL A 112 6.89 -25.77 12.77
C VAL A 112 6.57 -26.78 13.88
N TYR A 113 5.84 -26.39 14.93
CA TYR A 113 5.44 -27.28 16.02
C TYR A 113 4.01 -27.82 15.85
N ALA A 114 3.35 -27.49 14.75
CA ALA A 114 2.03 -28.01 14.46
C ALA A 114 2.08 -29.51 14.17
N ASP A 115 1.04 -30.22 14.61
CA ASP A 115 0.92 -31.67 14.44
C ASP A 115 0.71 -32.08 12.97
N ASP A 116 0.16 -31.18 12.15
CA ASP A 116 -0.08 -31.39 10.73
C ASP A 116 0.22 -30.15 9.87
N PHE A 117 0.30 -30.35 8.56
CA PHE A 117 0.51 -29.25 7.60
C PHE A 117 -0.62 -28.23 7.65
N ALA A 118 -1.87 -28.69 7.86
CA ALA A 118 -3.05 -27.84 7.88
C ALA A 118 -2.98 -26.80 9.00
N ALA A 119 -2.59 -27.20 10.21
CA ALA A 119 -2.33 -26.30 11.33
C ALA A 119 -1.02 -25.52 11.17
N GLY A 120 -0.02 -26.10 10.50
CA GLY A 120 1.24 -25.44 10.16
C GLY A 120 1.05 -24.17 9.33
N ILE A 121 0.14 -24.17 8.35
CA ILE A 121 -0.11 -23.02 7.46
C ILE A 121 -1.13 -22.01 8.00
N ARG A 122 -1.85 -22.29 9.09
CA ARG A 122 -2.83 -21.35 9.67
C ARG A 122 -2.28 -19.93 9.89
N PRO A 123 -1.05 -19.75 10.45
CA PRO A 123 -0.46 -18.42 10.63
C PRO A 123 -0.34 -17.61 9.33
N LEU A 124 0.02 -18.27 8.22
CA LEU A 124 0.07 -17.62 6.91
C LEU A 124 -1.31 -17.18 6.46
N THR A 125 -2.31 -18.05 6.59
CA THR A 125 -3.67 -17.71 6.17
C THR A 125 -4.25 -16.54 6.96
N GLU A 126 -3.94 -16.46 8.26
CA GLU A 126 -4.31 -15.35 9.12
C GLU A 126 -3.62 -14.05 8.68
N THR A 127 -2.32 -14.14 8.39
CA THR A 127 -1.55 -13.00 7.86
C THR A 127 -2.14 -12.49 6.54
N LEU A 128 -2.58 -13.38 5.65
CA LEU A 128 -3.23 -13.00 4.39
C LEU A 128 -4.61 -12.35 4.63
N THR A 129 -5.37 -12.84 5.62
CA THR A 129 -6.64 -12.21 6.03
C THR A 129 -6.40 -10.79 6.52
N PHE A 130 -5.43 -10.56 7.39
CA PHE A 130 -5.05 -9.21 7.85
C PHE A 130 -4.47 -8.34 6.73
N ALA A 131 -3.73 -8.93 5.79
CA ALA A 131 -3.16 -8.20 4.65
C ALA A 131 -4.23 -7.74 3.65
N THR A 132 -5.34 -8.45 3.52
CA THR A 132 -6.42 -8.16 2.55
C THR A 132 -6.89 -6.69 2.58
N PRO A 133 -7.37 -6.15 3.71
CA PRO A 133 -7.78 -4.74 3.77
C PRO A 133 -6.60 -3.76 3.63
N LEU A 134 -5.39 -4.15 4.04
CA LEU A 134 -4.19 -3.33 3.90
C LEU A 134 -3.77 -3.16 2.43
N ILE A 135 -3.87 -4.23 1.63
CA ILE A 135 -3.65 -4.18 0.18
C ILE A 135 -4.63 -3.21 -0.45
N ALA A 136 -5.93 -3.34 -0.15
CA ALA A 136 -6.96 -2.45 -0.69
C ALA A 136 -6.73 -0.98 -0.30
N ALA A 137 -6.38 -0.72 0.97
CA ALA A 137 -6.05 0.63 1.45
C ALA A 137 -4.80 1.19 0.75
N GLY A 138 -3.74 0.39 0.62
CA GLY A 138 -2.51 0.76 -0.06
C GLY A 138 -2.73 1.10 -1.53
N LEU A 139 -3.56 0.32 -2.24
CA LEU A 139 -3.95 0.61 -3.62
C LEU A 139 -4.68 1.95 -3.76
N GLY A 140 -5.62 2.24 -2.85
CA GLY A 140 -6.34 3.51 -2.84
C GLY A 140 -5.40 4.71 -2.63
N VAL A 141 -4.45 4.59 -1.71
CA VAL A 141 -3.43 5.63 -1.46
C VAL A 141 -2.49 5.78 -2.66
N ALA A 142 -2.01 4.67 -3.23
CA ALA A 142 -1.12 4.69 -4.39
C ALA A 142 -1.78 5.37 -5.60
N LEU A 143 -3.06 5.09 -5.85
CA LEU A 143 -3.83 5.71 -6.93
C LEU A 143 -4.04 7.22 -6.69
N ALA A 144 -4.31 7.63 -5.44
CA ALA A 144 -4.45 9.04 -5.10
C ALA A 144 -3.14 9.82 -5.30
N PHE A 145 -2.00 9.25 -4.89
CA PHE A 145 -0.69 9.86 -5.10
C PHE A 145 -0.32 9.96 -6.58
N ARG A 146 -0.74 9.00 -7.41
CA ARG A 146 -0.50 9.05 -8.85
C ARG A 146 -1.07 10.32 -9.48
N VAL A 147 -2.25 10.77 -9.05
CA VAL A 147 -2.90 12.00 -9.56
C VAL A 147 -2.50 13.26 -8.78
N GLY A 148 -1.42 13.21 -7.99
CA GLY A 148 -0.93 14.34 -7.21
C GLY A 148 -1.84 14.74 -6.04
N MET A 149 -2.77 13.86 -5.61
CA MET A 149 -3.63 14.11 -4.46
C MET A 149 -3.09 13.43 -3.20
N PHE A 150 -2.87 14.21 -2.15
CA PHE A 150 -2.41 13.71 -0.86
C PHE A 150 -3.60 13.37 0.05
N ASN A 151 -4.21 12.21 -0.17
CA ASN A 151 -5.39 11.75 0.57
C ASN A 151 -5.01 11.03 1.89
N ILE A 152 -5.29 11.64 3.04
CA ILE A 152 -5.15 11.02 4.38
C ILE A 152 -6.53 10.58 4.95
N GLY A 153 -7.59 10.67 4.15
CA GLY A 153 -8.98 10.40 4.51
C GLY A 153 -9.38 8.92 4.49
N GLY A 154 -8.43 8.01 4.29
CA GLY A 154 -8.70 6.59 4.10
C GLY A 154 -9.50 5.97 5.24
N ARG A 155 -9.22 6.35 6.50
CA ARG A 155 -9.95 5.86 7.67
C ARG A 155 -11.44 6.20 7.61
N GLY A 156 -11.79 7.45 7.27
CA GLY A 156 -13.17 7.90 7.16
C GLY A 156 -13.89 7.23 6.00
N GLN A 157 -13.21 7.10 4.85
CA GLN A 157 -13.72 6.37 3.68
C GLN A 157 -14.02 4.90 4.03
N MET A 158 -13.13 4.22 4.74
CA MET A 158 -13.33 2.85 5.20
C MET A 158 -14.50 2.72 6.19
N LEU A 159 -14.64 3.66 7.13
CA LEU A 159 -15.75 3.66 8.09
C LEU A 159 -17.11 3.79 7.38
N VAL A 160 -17.22 4.74 6.45
CA VAL A 160 -18.47 4.99 5.71
C VAL A 160 -18.78 3.85 4.74
N ALA A 161 -17.76 3.31 4.05
CA ALA A 161 -17.92 2.13 3.20
C ALA A 161 -18.38 0.91 4.00
N SER A 162 -17.77 0.64 5.15
CA SER A 162 -18.13 -0.50 6.02
C SER A 162 -19.52 -0.34 6.61
N ALA A 163 -19.92 0.89 6.98
CA ALA A 163 -21.25 1.17 7.49
C ALA A 163 -22.34 0.92 6.42
N ALA A 164 -22.11 1.38 5.18
CA ALA A 164 -23.05 1.16 4.08
C ALA A 164 -23.13 -0.32 3.67
N ALA A 165 -21.98 -1.00 3.52
CA ALA A 165 -21.93 -2.42 3.22
C ALA A 165 -22.59 -3.25 4.33
N GLY A 166 -22.29 -2.92 5.59
CA GLY A 166 -22.88 -3.57 6.76
C GLY A 166 -24.39 -3.36 6.82
N TRP A 167 -24.87 -2.13 6.60
CA TRP A 167 -26.30 -1.84 6.57
C TRP A 167 -27.04 -2.67 5.52
N VAL A 168 -26.51 -2.77 4.29
CA VAL A 168 -27.09 -3.68 3.28
C VAL A 168 -27.07 -5.13 3.78
N ALA A 169 -25.93 -5.58 4.32
CA ALA A 169 -25.71 -6.96 4.74
C ALA A 169 -26.62 -7.44 5.89
N PHE A 170 -27.13 -6.54 6.75
CA PHE A 170 -28.06 -6.92 7.82
C PHE A 170 -29.51 -6.44 7.61
N ALA A 171 -29.75 -5.39 6.83
CA ALA A 171 -31.07 -4.78 6.70
C ALA A 171 -31.82 -5.22 5.43
N VAL A 172 -31.11 -5.73 4.43
CA VAL A 172 -31.68 -6.19 3.16
C VAL A 172 -31.62 -7.71 3.12
N ASP A 173 -32.68 -8.34 2.63
CA ASP A 173 -32.69 -9.78 2.38
C ASP A 173 -32.56 -10.04 0.88
N LEU A 174 -31.49 -10.72 0.49
CA LEU A 174 -31.13 -11.01 -0.90
C LEU A 174 -30.53 -12.43 -0.97
N PRO A 175 -30.72 -13.13 -2.11
CA PRO A 175 -30.19 -14.46 -2.28
C PRO A 175 -28.65 -14.47 -2.30
N TRP A 176 -28.09 -15.65 -2.02
CA TRP A 176 -26.65 -15.90 -2.01
C TRP A 176 -25.99 -15.45 -3.32
N GLY A 177 -24.77 -14.93 -3.23
CA GLY A 177 -24.01 -14.36 -4.34
C GLY A 177 -24.43 -12.91 -4.67
N ILE A 178 -25.72 -12.64 -4.88
CA ILE A 178 -26.21 -11.29 -5.19
C ILE A 178 -26.06 -10.38 -3.97
N HIS A 179 -26.44 -10.86 -2.78
CA HIS A 179 -26.39 -10.06 -1.57
C HIS A 179 -24.98 -9.51 -1.30
N MET A 180 -23.97 -10.38 -1.35
CA MET A 180 -22.56 -10.00 -1.21
C MET A 180 -22.12 -8.94 -2.23
N ILE A 181 -22.50 -9.08 -3.50
CA ILE A 181 -22.17 -8.12 -4.56
C ILE A 181 -22.82 -6.77 -4.27
N VAL A 182 -24.10 -6.75 -3.89
CA VAL A 182 -24.82 -5.50 -3.58
C VAL A 182 -24.21 -4.81 -2.35
N ALA A 183 -23.87 -5.57 -1.30
CA ALA A 183 -23.20 -5.03 -0.12
C ALA A 183 -21.82 -4.43 -0.47
N LEU A 184 -21.03 -5.12 -1.29
CA LEU A 184 -19.75 -4.64 -1.77
C LEU A 184 -19.88 -3.34 -2.59
N LEU A 185 -20.84 -3.30 -3.52
CA LEU A 185 -21.10 -2.13 -4.36
C LEU A 185 -21.60 -0.95 -3.52
N ALA A 186 -22.47 -1.19 -2.53
CA ALA A 186 -22.93 -0.15 -1.61
C ALA A 186 -21.75 0.46 -0.83
N GLY A 187 -20.83 -0.38 -0.33
CA GLY A 187 -19.61 0.08 0.32
C GLY A 187 -18.71 0.89 -0.62
N LEU A 188 -18.51 0.42 -1.85
CA LEU A 188 -17.70 1.12 -2.85
C LEU A 188 -18.28 2.49 -3.21
N VAL A 189 -19.59 2.56 -3.45
CA VAL A 189 -20.30 3.81 -3.75
C VAL A 189 -20.26 4.77 -2.56
N ALA A 190 -20.49 4.28 -1.34
CA ALA A 190 -20.46 5.12 -0.15
C ALA A 190 -19.05 5.66 0.15
N GLY A 191 -18.02 4.82 0.02
CA GLY A 191 -16.62 5.23 0.16
C GLY A 191 -16.21 6.24 -0.92
N ALA A 192 -16.60 6.02 -2.17
CA ALA A 192 -16.36 6.95 -3.28
C ALA A 192 -17.09 8.28 -3.10
N ALA A 193 -18.35 8.24 -2.66
CA ALA A 193 -19.11 9.44 -2.34
C ALA A 193 -18.46 10.23 -1.20
N TRP A 194 -17.97 9.55 -0.16
CA TRP A 194 -17.27 10.19 0.94
C TRP A 194 -15.94 10.84 0.51
N ALA A 195 -15.15 10.13 -0.30
CA ALA A 195 -13.95 10.68 -0.92
C ALA A 195 -14.27 11.87 -1.83
N GLY A 196 -15.39 11.79 -2.56
CA GLY A 196 -15.90 12.82 -3.46
C GLY A 196 -16.20 14.14 -2.75
N ILE A 197 -16.58 14.12 -1.47
CA ILE A 197 -16.76 15.35 -0.68
C ILE A 197 -15.45 16.15 -0.64
N ALA A 198 -14.33 15.50 -0.35
CA ALA A 198 -13.03 16.16 -0.32
C ALA A 198 -12.62 16.69 -1.71
N GLY A 199 -12.83 15.89 -2.75
CA GLY A 199 -12.54 16.28 -4.14
C GLY A 199 -13.38 17.47 -4.60
N LEU A 200 -14.67 17.49 -4.26
CA LEU A 200 -15.58 18.59 -4.59
C LEU A 200 -15.20 19.88 -3.86
N LEU A 201 -14.87 19.80 -2.58
CA LEU A 201 -14.42 20.96 -1.80
C LEU A 201 -13.12 21.52 -2.37
N LYS A 202 -12.12 20.68 -2.68
CA LYS A 202 -10.89 21.11 -3.35
C LYS A 202 -11.20 21.83 -4.67
N ALA A 203 -12.03 21.23 -5.52
CA ALA A 203 -12.33 21.75 -6.85
C ALA A 203 -13.13 23.07 -6.83
N ARG A 204 -13.99 23.29 -5.82
CA ARG A 204 -14.86 24.46 -5.74
C ARG A 204 -14.27 25.61 -4.92
N THR A 205 -13.54 25.32 -3.84
CA THR A 205 -13.09 26.33 -2.89
C THR A 205 -11.58 26.48 -2.81
N GLY A 206 -10.82 25.57 -3.43
CA GLY A 206 -9.36 25.54 -3.29
C GLY A 206 -8.89 25.08 -1.91
N ALA A 207 -9.77 24.47 -1.10
CA ALA A 207 -9.40 23.96 0.21
C ALA A 207 -8.28 22.91 0.11
N HIS A 208 -7.34 22.96 1.06
CA HIS A 208 -6.24 22.00 1.10
C HIS A 208 -6.77 20.60 1.41
N GLU A 209 -6.67 19.70 0.44
CA GLU A 209 -7.20 18.34 0.51
C GLU A 209 -6.73 17.53 1.73
N VAL A 210 -5.50 17.75 2.19
CA VAL A 210 -4.95 17.11 3.37
C VAL A 210 -5.78 17.44 4.60
N ILE A 211 -6.03 18.73 4.83
CA ILE A 211 -6.81 19.20 5.98
C ILE A 211 -8.24 18.70 5.88
N VAL A 212 -8.87 18.82 4.70
CA VAL A 212 -10.25 18.39 4.49
C VAL A 212 -10.41 16.89 4.74
N THR A 213 -9.51 16.06 4.22
CA THR A 213 -9.58 14.60 4.40
C THR A 213 -9.32 14.18 5.84
N ILE A 214 -8.42 14.85 6.58
CA ILE A 214 -8.25 14.63 8.02
C ILE A 214 -9.53 15.00 8.78
N MET A 215 -10.15 16.14 8.48
CA MET A 215 -11.39 16.57 9.14
C MET A 215 -12.54 15.59 8.85
N LEU A 216 -12.64 15.11 7.61
CA LEU A 216 -13.64 14.11 7.24
C LEU A 216 -13.45 12.76 7.94
N ASN A 217 -12.24 12.40 8.37
CA ASN A 217 -12.04 11.22 9.22
C ASN A 217 -12.75 11.37 10.57
N TYR A 218 -12.63 12.54 11.22
CA TYR A 218 -13.31 12.81 12.48
C TYR A 218 -14.83 12.84 12.31
N ILE A 219 -15.31 13.50 11.26
CA ILE A 219 -16.74 13.53 10.95
C ILE A 219 -17.28 12.12 10.74
N ALA A 220 -16.60 11.29 9.94
CA ALA A 220 -16.99 9.89 9.73
C ALA A 220 -16.99 9.10 11.05
N PHE A 221 -15.94 9.24 11.87
CA PHE A 221 -15.84 8.56 13.15
C PHE A 221 -17.00 8.91 14.09
N TYR A 222 -17.28 10.20 14.28
CA TYR A 222 -18.37 10.63 15.16
C TYR A 222 -19.75 10.30 14.60
N LEU A 223 -19.93 10.41 13.28
CA LEU A 223 -21.16 10.05 12.60
C LEU A 223 -21.48 8.56 12.78
N ILE A 224 -20.55 7.67 12.43
CA ILE A 224 -20.75 6.22 12.58
C ILE A 224 -20.88 5.82 14.04
N SER A 225 -20.11 6.44 14.95
CA SER A 225 -20.24 6.20 16.39
C SER A 225 -21.63 6.58 16.92
N TRP A 226 -22.21 7.68 16.43
CA TRP A 226 -23.56 8.08 16.76
C TRP A 226 -24.60 7.11 16.17
N MET A 227 -24.45 6.70 14.90
CA MET A 227 -25.34 5.73 14.26
C MET A 227 -25.35 4.36 14.96
N LEU A 228 -24.21 3.91 15.47
CA LEU A 228 -24.08 2.65 16.24
C LEU A 228 -24.70 2.72 17.63
N ARG A 229 -24.94 3.92 18.16
CA ARG A 229 -25.59 4.17 19.46
C ARG A 229 -27.06 4.56 19.34
N THR A 230 -27.56 4.71 18.12
CA THR A 230 -28.91 5.17 17.84
C THR A 230 -29.76 3.98 17.39
N PRO A 231 -30.80 3.60 18.16
CA PRO A 231 -31.72 2.54 17.77
C PRO A 231 -32.37 2.84 16.42
N GLY A 232 -32.48 1.83 15.55
CA GLY A 232 -33.08 1.96 14.22
C GLY A 232 -32.13 2.45 13.12
N LEU A 233 -30.90 2.86 13.44
CA LEU A 233 -29.85 3.16 12.46
C LEU A 233 -28.93 1.94 12.28
N LEU A 234 -27.77 1.96 12.94
CA LEU A 234 -26.80 0.86 12.87
C LEU A 234 -26.72 0.06 14.18
N GLN A 235 -27.44 0.43 15.23
CA GLN A 235 -27.37 -0.30 16.50
C GLN A 235 -28.10 -1.65 16.44
N ALA A 236 -27.44 -2.70 16.94
CA ALA A 236 -28.06 -4.00 17.12
C ALA A 236 -29.26 -3.94 18.09
N PRO A 237 -30.44 -4.47 17.71
CA PRO A 237 -31.57 -4.56 18.60
C PRO A 237 -31.21 -5.28 19.91
N GLY A 238 -31.60 -4.71 21.05
CA GLY A 238 -31.35 -5.29 22.38
C GLY A 238 -29.90 -5.20 22.88
N SER A 239 -28.99 -4.55 22.16
CA SER A 239 -27.60 -4.32 22.59
C SER A 239 -27.40 -2.90 23.10
N SER A 240 -26.87 -2.75 24.32
CA SER A 240 -26.34 -1.46 24.80
C SER A 240 -24.97 -1.11 24.22
N ASN A 241 -24.28 -2.10 23.63
CA ASN A 241 -22.99 -1.89 22.98
C ASN A 241 -23.16 -1.26 21.60
N PRO A 242 -22.25 -0.33 21.20
CA PRO A 242 -22.27 0.29 19.87
C PRO A 242 -21.77 -0.70 18.81
N LYS A 243 -22.64 -1.60 18.38
CA LYS A 243 -22.37 -2.62 17.37
C LYS A 243 -23.54 -2.78 16.41
N THR A 244 -23.26 -3.26 15.20
CA THR A 244 -24.30 -3.62 14.23
C THR A 244 -24.98 -4.93 14.59
N PRO A 245 -26.19 -5.19 14.06
CA PRO A 245 -26.72 -6.53 13.97
C PRO A 245 -25.71 -7.48 13.29
N ALA A 246 -25.91 -8.78 13.52
CA ALA A 246 -25.16 -9.80 12.78
C ALA A 246 -25.50 -9.70 11.28
N MET A 247 -24.48 -9.85 10.44
CA MET A 247 -24.67 -9.85 8.98
C MET A 247 -25.35 -11.15 8.55
N ALA A 248 -26.18 -11.08 7.51
CA ALA A 248 -26.76 -12.28 6.90
C ALA A 248 -25.65 -13.14 6.27
N GLU A 249 -25.74 -14.47 6.40
CA GLU A 249 -24.75 -15.40 5.84
C GLU A 249 -24.57 -15.24 4.33
N THR A 250 -25.64 -14.86 3.62
CA THR A 250 -25.63 -14.58 2.17
C THR A 250 -24.78 -13.37 1.78
N ALA A 251 -24.48 -12.47 2.72
CA ALA A 251 -23.71 -11.24 2.51
C ALA A 251 -22.25 -11.36 2.95
N VAL A 252 -21.90 -12.42 3.68
CA VAL A 252 -20.53 -12.66 4.16
C VAL A 252 -19.72 -13.34 3.06
N PHE A 253 -18.45 -12.95 2.92
CA PHE A 253 -17.56 -13.59 1.96
C PHE A 253 -17.39 -15.09 2.30
N PRO A 254 -17.50 -16.00 1.31
CA PRO A 254 -17.26 -17.41 1.55
C PRO A 254 -15.80 -17.65 1.92
N GLU A 255 -15.56 -18.63 2.79
CA GLU A 255 -14.24 -19.11 3.18
C GLU A 255 -13.56 -19.79 2.00
N LEU A 256 -12.24 -19.56 1.83
CA LEU A 256 -11.49 -20.05 0.68
C LEU A 256 -10.91 -21.46 0.89
N LEU A 257 -10.50 -21.76 2.13
CA LEU A 257 -9.82 -23.00 2.49
C LEU A 257 -10.62 -23.85 3.49
N GLY A 258 -11.88 -23.49 3.73
CA GLY A 258 -12.79 -24.11 4.70
C GLY A 258 -12.68 -23.54 6.11
N SER A 259 -13.55 -24.02 7.00
CA SER A 259 -13.83 -23.45 8.34
C SER A 259 -12.70 -23.50 9.34
N SER A 260 -11.62 -24.19 9.00
CA SER A 260 -10.38 -24.19 9.79
C SER A 260 -9.53 -22.93 9.57
N TYR A 261 -9.86 -22.11 8.56
CA TYR A 261 -9.09 -20.94 8.18
C TYR A 261 -9.98 -19.70 8.11
N ASN A 262 -9.46 -18.57 8.58
CA ASN A 262 -10.16 -17.28 8.48
C ASN A 262 -10.01 -16.62 7.09
N LEU A 263 -9.32 -17.28 6.14
CA LEU A 263 -9.09 -16.73 4.81
C LEU A 263 -10.36 -16.84 3.97
N HIS A 264 -10.87 -15.68 3.55
CA HIS A 264 -12.11 -15.57 2.79
C HIS A 264 -11.87 -15.03 1.37
N PHE A 265 -12.89 -15.13 0.52
CA PHE A 265 -12.85 -14.71 -0.89
C PHE A 265 -12.47 -13.23 -1.11
N GLY A 266 -12.56 -12.40 -0.06
CA GLY A 266 -12.09 -11.01 -0.08
C GLY A 266 -10.61 -10.87 -0.43
N PHE A 267 -9.77 -11.87 -0.11
CA PHE A 267 -8.36 -11.88 -0.50
C PHE A 267 -8.20 -11.96 -2.03
N ILE A 268 -8.98 -12.81 -2.69
CA ILE A 268 -8.99 -12.94 -4.15
C ILE A 268 -9.46 -11.62 -4.79
N LEU A 269 -10.47 -10.97 -4.20
CA LEU A 269 -10.94 -9.67 -4.66
C LEU A 269 -9.86 -8.56 -4.51
N ALA A 270 -9.07 -8.61 -3.44
CA ALA A 270 -7.94 -7.70 -3.26
C ALA A 270 -6.86 -7.91 -4.33
N LEU A 271 -6.50 -9.16 -4.63
CA LEU A 271 -5.56 -9.47 -5.73
C LEU A 271 -6.11 -9.05 -7.10
N LEU A 272 -7.41 -9.26 -7.34
CA LEU A 272 -8.06 -8.78 -8.55
C LEU A 272 -7.98 -7.24 -8.64
N SER A 273 -8.16 -6.55 -7.52
CA SER A 273 -8.04 -5.10 -7.44
C SER A 273 -6.61 -4.63 -7.72
N VAL A 274 -5.58 -5.36 -7.25
CA VAL A 274 -4.18 -5.11 -7.63
C VAL A 274 -4.01 -5.21 -9.15
N ALA A 275 -4.51 -6.28 -9.77
CA ALA A 275 -4.40 -6.48 -11.21
C ALA A 275 -5.13 -5.37 -12.01
N VAL A 276 -6.33 -4.98 -11.56
CA VAL A 276 -7.11 -3.90 -12.17
C VAL A 276 -6.39 -2.56 -12.05
N VAL A 277 -5.90 -2.19 -10.87
CA VAL A 277 -5.17 -0.93 -10.66
C VAL A 277 -3.87 -0.93 -11.46
N TRP A 278 -3.11 -2.03 -11.46
CA TRP A 278 -1.92 -2.17 -12.28
C TRP A 278 -2.21 -1.96 -13.77
N TRP A 279 -3.32 -2.53 -14.28
CA TRP A 279 -3.73 -2.36 -15.66
C TRP A 279 -4.16 -0.92 -15.95
N ILE A 280 -4.94 -0.29 -15.07
CA ILE A 280 -5.34 1.12 -15.21
C ILE A 280 -4.10 2.02 -15.30
N LEU A 281 -3.13 1.83 -14.40
CA LEU A 281 -1.96 2.69 -14.33
C LEU A 281 -0.98 2.51 -15.50
N ASN A 282 -0.77 1.27 -15.94
CA ASN A 282 0.30 0.96 -16.91
C ASN A 282 -0.19 0.72 -18.33
N ARG A 283 -1.48 0.46 -18.53
CA ARG A 283 -2.02 -0.01 -19.82
C ARG A 283 -3.26 0.76 -20.29
N SER A 284 -3.83 1.66 -19.48
CA SER A 284 -5.02 2.43 -19.88
C SER A 284 -4.68 3.87 -20.28
N ALA A 285 -5.56 4.46 -21.11
CA ALA A 285 -5.47 5.87 -21.49
C ALA A 285 -5.58 6.82 -20.28
N LEU A 286 -6.34 6.43 -19.24
CA LEU A 286 -6.45 7.19 -17.99
C LEU A 286 -5.10 7.22 -17.24
N GLY A 287 -4.33 6.13 -17.29
CA GLY A 287 -3.00 6.07 -16.68
C GLY A 287 -2.03 7.10 -17.25
N PHE A 288 -2.10 7.36 -18.56
CA PHE A 288 -1.33 8.40 -19.23
C PHE A 288 -1.81 9.82 -18.92
N GLN A 289 -3.09 10.02 -18.58
CA GLN A 289 -3.62 11.31 -18.14
C GLN A 289 -3.26 11.62 -16.68
N PHE A 290 -2.89 10.61 -15.91
CA PHE A 290 -2.44 10.76 -14.53
C PHE A 290 -0.95 11.10 -14.42
N GLU A 291 -0.17 10.96 -15.50
CA GLU A 291 1.23 11.45 -15.61
C GLU A 291 1.26 12.89 -16.10
#